data_AF-A0A4V1XGC3-F1
#
_entry.id   AF-A0A4V1XGC3-F1
#
_cell.length_a   1.000
_cell.length_b   1.000
_cell.length_c   1.000
_cell.angle_alpha   90.00
_cell.angle_beta   90.00
_cell.angle_gamma   90.00
#
_symmetry.space_group_name_H-M   'P 1'
#
loop_
_entity.id
_entity.type
_entity.pdbx_description
1 polymer ?
#
loop_
_entity_poly.entity_id
_entity_poly.type
_entity_poly.pdbx_seq_one_letter_code
_entity_poly.pdbx_strand_id
1 'polypeptide(L)'
;MSSDGRSQTKMEVSSPRVRSLDKTLRFPASHITAGKTLSTFNAFPYFIETLFEFGFRTKTNDDLFHHFHWRRSAKSPDMAEISYLFRFFEKNDWGEGEPWSLRQTAVYHRLDLESADGAWILIKPHRQITIHLLGLSFTLQNWRAFLTDNMSILAKIEDKTVYSHAEEAHAGDYKLTFSDRQKIQALRRTLIQASALIQSSLDLSVRIASFWKTIGAEQPSELKEAVCQELEDFVSEMTYNETRVDGLLKRSSETASMLVSILEHRLDSSSLRSAQANEASLKANNKALDASKDALSTLKDIALQGKLEQNIGHESNVNIRALTVVATLYLPASLLAGILSSHLVDSATDGHFVVSVEFWKFIVILVAMVVVTFSLVFGIQKVSKRTYKRKLAKLMESNHV
;
A
#
# COMPACT_ATOMS: atom_id res chain seq x y z
N MET A 1 -22.24 44.38 19.02
CA MET A 1 -22.11 43.34 17.97
C MET A 1 -20.81 42.60 18.22
N SER A 2 -20.89 41.46 18.88
CA SER A 2 -19.73 40.59 19.11
C SER A 2 -20.17 39.18 18.78
N SER A 3 -19.44 38.60 17.84
CA SER A 3 -19.69 37.35 17.16
C SER A 3 -19.10 36.17 17.90
N ASP A 4 -19.84 35.08 17.80
CA ASP A 4 -19.56 33.69 18.13
C ASP A 4 -18.17 33.20 17.67
N GLY A 5 -17.58 32.28 18.43
CA GLY A 5 -16.18 31.86 18.28
C GLY A 5 -15.80 30.56 18.99
N ARG A 6 -16.36 29.46 18.49
CA ARG A 6 -15.93 28.04 18.61
C ARG A 6 -14.64 27.73 19.40
N SER A 7 -14.84 26.91 20.44
CA SER A 7 -13.85 26.12 21.15
C SER A 7 -13.05 25.19 20.22
N GLN A 8 -11.72 25.33 20.22
CA GLN A 8 -10.77 24.30 19.78
C GLN A 8 -10.11 23.70 21.03
N THR A 9 -10.44 22.45 21.33
CA THR A 9 -9.80 21.66 22.38
C THR A 9 -8.41 21.25 21.90
N LYS A 10 -7.38 21.93 22.41
CA LYS A 10 -5.97 21.57 22.19
C LYS A 10 -5.61 20.44 23.15
N MET A 11 -5.41 19.23 22.64
CA MET A 11 -4.81 18.13 23.40
C MET A 11 -3.35 18.50 23.72
N GLU A 12 -3.09 18.78 24.99
CA GLU A 12 -1.76 19.06 25.50
C GLU A 12 -1.02 17.74 25.70
N VAL A 13 -0.12 17.40 24.76
CA VAL A 13 0.81 16.27 24.91
C VAL A 13 1.85 16.70 25.96
N SER A 14 1.77 16.09 27.14
CA SER A 14 2.70 16.35 28.24
C SER A 14 4.10 15.86 27.88
N SER A 15 5.03 16.77 27.64
CA SER A 15 6.45 16.48 27.54
C SER A 15 7.02 16.06 28.90
N PRO A 16 8.03 15.16 28.93
CA PRO A 16 8.69 14.79 30.18
C PRO A 16 9.36 16.03 30.78
N ARG A 17 9.01 16.36 32.03
CA ARG A 17 9.58 17.48 32.77
C ARG A 17 11.04 17.20 33.12
N VAL A 18 11.97 17.67 32.30
CA VAL A 18 13.39 17.76 32.66
C VAL A 18 13.56 18.91 33.64
N ARG A 19 13.72 18.61 34.93
CA ARG A 19 14.15 19.60 35.95
C ARG A 19 15.66 19.55 36.05
N SER A 20 16.37 20.51 35.43
CA SER A 20 17.77 20.77 35.78
C SER A 20 17.79 21.64 37.04
N LEU A 21 18.43 21.14 38.11
CA LEU A 21 18.94 22.01 39.16
C LEU A 21 20.33 22.45 38.72
N ASP A 22 20.47 23.71 38.32
CA ASP A 22 21.77 24.29 38.01
C ASP A 22 22.23 25.25 39.12
N LYS A 23 23.56 25.27 39.27
CA LYS A 23 24.44 26.18 40.03
C LYS A 23 24.66 25.87 41.52
N THR A 24 25.83 25.28 41.76
CA THR A 24 26.67 25.40 42.97
C THR A 24 26.07 24.99 44.32
N LEU A 25 25.07 24.10 44.36
CA LEU A 25 24.83 23.35 45.59
C LEU A 25 25.90 22.28 45.76
N ARG A 26 26.91 22.60 46.58
CA ARG A 26 27.59 21.56 47.37
C ARG A 26 26.47 20.78 48.05
N PHE A 27 26.28 19.51 47.72
CA PHE A 27 25.25 18.67 48.33
C PHE A 27 25.72 18.25 49.73
N PRO A 28 25.23 18.83 50.85
CA PRO A 28 25.14 18.04 52.05
C PRO A 28 23.97 17.10 51.81
N ALA A 29 24.25 15.83 51.53
CA ALA A 29 23.22 14.79 51.53
C ALA A 29 22.73 14.59 52.98
N SER A 30 21.95 15.56 53.49
CA SER A 30 21.26 15.40 54.77
C SER A 30 20.18 14.33 54.58
N HIS A 31 19.88 13.57 55.64
CA HIS A 31 18.83 12.54 55.62
C HIS A 31 17.48 13.09 55.11
N ILE A 32 17.20 14.38 55.36
CA ILE A 32 15.99 15.07 54.92
C ILE A 32 15.98 15.26 53.39
N THR A 33 17.11 15.66 52.79
CA THR A 33 17.21 15.84 51.33
C THR A 33 17.14 14.49 50.61
N ALA A 34 17.81 13.46 51.14
CA ALA A 34 17.78 12.12 50.57
C ALA A 34 16.35 11.52 50.61
N GLY A 35 15.65 11.67 51.75
CA GLY A 35 14.25 11.26 51.88
C GLY A 35 13.30 11.95 50.90
N LYS A 36 13.46 13.27 50.70
CA LYS A 36 12.68 14.03 49.70
C LYS A 36 12.96 13.60 48.26
N THR A 37 14.21 13.28 47.92
CA THR A 37 14.56 12.79 46.58
C THR A 37 13.90 11.44 46.32
N LEU A 38 13.99 10.49 47.26
CA LEU A 38 13.37 9.18 47.13
C LEU A 38 11.85 9.27 46.99
N SER A 39 11.19 10.12 47.78
CA SER A 39 9.74 10.30 47.69
C SER A 39 9.31 11.01 46.40
N THR A 40 10.10 11.97 45.91
CA THR A 40 9.77 12.74 44.70
C THR A 40 9.87 11.87 43.44
N PHE A 41 10.90 11.04 43.35
CA PHE A 41 11.11 10.19 42.18
C PHE A 41 10.53 8.78 42.35
N ASN A 42 9.92 8.50 43.51
CA ASN A 42 9.45 7.17 43.91
C ASN A 42 10.54 6.12 43.64
N ALA A 43 11.73 6.39 44.19
CA ALA A 43 12.91 5.56 44.07
C ALA A 43 13.04 4.62 45.29
N PHE A 44 13.52 3.41 45.06
CA PHE A 44 13.65 2.42 46.12
C PHE A 44 14.61 2.81 47.25
N PRO A 45 14.37 2.30 48.48
CA PRO A 45 15.13 2.70 49.66
C PRO A 45 16.64 2.48 49.56
N TYR A 46 17.11 1.44 48.86
CA TYR A 46 18.55 1.15 48.77
C TYR A 46 19.31 2.19 47.96
N PHE A 47 18.64 2.99 47.11
CA PHE A 47 19.28 4.12 46.45
C PHE A 47 19.79 5.19 47.44
N ILE A 48 19.30 5.19 48.68
CA ILE A 48 19.79 6.09 49.73
C ILE A 48 21.26 5.83 50.08
N GLU A 49 21.70 4.57 50.03
CA GLU A 49 23.08 4.18 50.29
C GLU A 49 24.00 4.78 49.21
N THR A 50 23.56 4.68 47.96
CA THR A 50 24.21 5.32 46.82
C THR A 50 24.27 6.86 46.96
N LEU A 51 23.22 7.49 47.51
CA LEU A 51 23.15 8.94 47.72
C LEU A 51 24.11 9.43 48.82
N PHE A 52 24.22 8.70 49.93
CA PHE A 52 25.09 9.08 51.04
C PHE A 52 26.58 9.05 50.69
N GLU A 53 26.95 8.34 49.62
CA GLU A 53 28.30 8.34 49.09
C GLU A 53 28.78 9.74 48.63
N PHE A 54 27.86 10.65 48.32
CA PHE A 54 28.18 12.01 47.84
C PHE A 54 28.25 13.07 48.95
N GLY A 55 28.07 12.68 50.22
CA GLY A 55 28.14 13.58 51.38
C GLY A 55 29.55 14.08 51.74
N PHE A 56 29.64 15.02 52.68
CA PHE A 56 30.92 15.57 53.16
C PHE A 56 31.68 14.48 53.94
N ARG A 57 32.93 14.18 53.54
CA ARG A 57 33.77 13.18 54.20
C ARG A 57 35.03 13.82 54.75
N THR A 58 35.33 13.53 56.02
CA THR A 58 36.50 14.04 56.75
C THR A 58 37.71 13.12 56.68
N LYS A 59 37.56 11.91 56.12
CA LYS A 59 38.64 10.94 55.85
C LYS A 59 38.45 10.30 54.48
N THR A 60 39.55 9.95 53.82
CA THR A 60 39.57 9.05 52.65
C THR A 60 38.95 7.71 53.06
N ASN A 61 37.94 7.28 52.31
CA ASN A 61 37.23 6.03 52.60
C ASN A 61 37.87 4.93 51.76
N ASP A 62 38.48 3.93 52.41
CA ASP A 62 39.08 2.77 51.75
C ASP A 62 38.00 1.77 51.25
N ASP A 63 36.73 2.01 51.61
CA ASP A 63 35.60 1.19 51.17
C ASP A 63 35.18 1.55 49.74
N LEU A 64 35.68 0.76 48.77
CA LEU A 64 35.42 0.90 47.34
C LEU A 64 34.11 0.24 46.89
N PHE A 65 33.20 -0.08 47.81
CA PHE A 65 31.97 -0.81 47.49
C PHE A 65 31.08 -0.08 46.48
N HIS A 66 30.65 -0.77 45.42
CA HIS A 66 29.92 -0.19 44.29
C HIS A 66 28.44 0.10 44.56
N HIS A 67 27.92 -0.20 45.76
CA HIS A 67 26.51 -0.02 46.14
C HIS A 67 25.54 -0.48 45.04
N PHE A 68 25.82 -1.66 44.47
CA PHE A 68 24.96 -2.28 43.48
C PHE A 68 23.76 -2.88 44.19
N HIS A 69 22.60 -2.33 43.89
CA HIS A 69 21.33 -2.85 44.36
C HIS A 69 20.41 -2.96 43.17
N TRP A 70 19.70 -4.07 43.08
CA TRP A 70 18.59 -4.19 42.16
C TRP A 70 17.45 -4.88 42.88
N ARG A 71 16.23 -4.57 42.47
CA ARG A 71 15.06 -5.29 42.92
C ARG A 71 14.01 -5.33 41.84
N ARG A 72 13.16 -6.35 41.95
CA ARG A 72 11.84 -6.35 41.34
C ARG A 72 10.85 -5.92 42.41
N SER A 73 9.98 -4.95 42.12
CA SER A 73 9.05 -4.43 43.11
C SER A 73 8.05 -5.52 43.52
N ALA A 74 8.00 -5.85 44.81
CA ALA A 74 7.04 -6.82 45.33
C ALA A 74 5.58 -6.32 45.23
N LYS A 75 5.38 -5.00 45.15
CA LYS A 75 4.05 -4.38 45.01
C LYS A 75 3.61 -4.22 43.54
N SER A 76 4.56 -4.26 42.62
CA SER A 76 4.35 -4.09 41.19
C SER A 76 5.33 -5.03 40.47
N PRO A 77 4.93 -6.29 40.20
CA PRO A 77 5.80 -7.28 39.59
C PRO A 77 6.40 -6.79 38.27
N ASP A 78 5.75 -5.85 37.60
CA ASP A 78 6.18 -5.30 36.33
C ASP A 78 7.17 -4.15 36.49
N MET A 79 7.56 -3.79 37.72
CA MET A 79 8.54 -2.74 37.96
C MET A 79 9.88 -3.34 38.41
N ALA A 80 10.94 -3.04 37.68
CA ALA A 80 12.32 -3.32 38.05
C ALA A 80 13.06 -2.03 38.39
N GLU A 81 13.89 -2.06 39.43
CA GLU A 81 14.69 -0.93 39.87
C GLU A 81 16.13 -1.39 40.04
N ILE A 82 17.08 -0.55 39.60
CA ILE A 82 18.51 -0.79 39.74
C ILE A 82 19.20 0.50 40.15
N SER A 83 20.13 0.42 41.09
CA SER A 83 21.08 1.47 41.42
C SER A 83 22.47 0.92 41.54
N TYR A 84 23.45 1.70 41.10
CA TYR A 84 24.85 1.37 41.29
C TYR A 84 25.70 2.63 41.27
N LEU A 85 26.87 2.50 41.86
CA LEU A 85 27.90 3.51 41.88
C LEU A 85 29.16 2.95 41.23
N PHE A 86 29.66 3.67 40.24
CA PHE A 86 30.94 3.34 39.64
C PHE A 86 31.93 4.47 39.92
N ARG A 87 33.15 4.06 40.28
CA ARG A 87 34.25 4.95 40.61
C ARG A 87 35.37 4.76 39.59
N PHE A 88 36.10 5.81 39.31
CA PHE A 88 37.19 5.80 38.35
C PHE A 88 38.21 6.87 38.76
N PHE A 89 39.48 6.66 38.41
CA PHE A 89 40.52 7.66 38.64
C PHE A 89 40.60 8.61 37.45
N GLU A 90 40.73 9.90 37.72
CA GLU A 90 40.88 10.95 36.71
C GLU A 90 42.04 11.86 37.05
N LYS A 91 42.80 12.27 36.04
CA LYS A 91 43.93 13.18 36.22
C LYS A 91 43.43 14.58 36.60
N ASN A 92 44.07 15.20 37.58
CA ASN A 92 43.76 16.57 37.98
C ASN A 92 44.55 17.55 37.08
N ASP A 93 43.85 18.49 36.45
CA ASP A 93 44.45 19.49 35.54
C ASP A 93 45.07 20.69 36.28
N TRP A 94 44.98 20.72 37.60
CA TRP A 94 45.45 21.83 38.44
C TRP A 94 46.75 21.41 39.14
N GLY A 95 47.87 22.04 38.77
CA GLY A 95 49.24 21.63 39.10
C GLY A 95 49.66 21.66 40.59
N GLU A 96 48.72 21.84 41.52
CA GLU A 96 48.97 21.69 42.96
C GLU A 96 48.06 20.60 43.55
N GLY A 97 48.66 19.49 43.96
CA GLY A 97 47.98 18.35 44.59
C GLY A 97 48.36 16.99 44.00
N GLU A 98 47.63 15.94 44.40
CA GLU A 98 47.82 14.59 43.87
C GLU A 98 47.36 14.55 42.41
N PRO A 99 48.15 14.02 41.46
CA PRO A 99 47.87 14.15 40.03
C PRO A 99 46.66 13.35 39.57
N TRP A 100 46.15 12.43 40.39
CA TRP A 100 44.97 11.63 40.13
C TRP A 100 43.98 11.78 41.28
N SER A 101 42.70 11.91 40.99
CA SER A 101 41.65 11.87 42.00
C SER A 101 40.63 10.79 41.67
N LEU A 102 40.13 10.14 42.73
CA LEU A 102 39.00 9.22 42.63
C LEU A 102 37.71 10.02 42.38
N ARG A 103 37.06 9.76 41.26
CA ARG A 103 35.75 10.28 40.88
C ARG A 103 34.71 9.20 41.05
N GLN A 104 33.44 9.59 41.15
CA GLN A 104 32.33 8.66 41.26
C GLN A 104 31.06 9.21 40.62
N THR A 105 30.32 8.32 39.97
CA THR A 105 29.00 8.58 39.39
C THR A 105 28.00 7.59 39.96
N ALA A 106 26.82 8.07 40.33
CA ALA A 106 25.71 7.20 40.70
C ALA A 106 24.65 7.18 39.61
N VAL A 107 24.16 5.96 39.38
CA VAL A 107 23.10 5.67 38.43
C VAL A 107 21.96 5.03 39.19
N TYR A 108 20.76 5.51 38.89
CA TYR A 108 19.52 4.85 39.25
C TYR A 108 18.62 4.79 38.04
N HIS A 109 18.01 3.62 37.81
CA HIS A 109 17.06 3.39 36.75
C HIS A 109 15.88 2.60 37.31
N ARG A 110 14.67 3.12 37.08
CA ARG A 110 13.41 2.40 37.24
C ARG A 110 12.86 2.08 35.87
N LEU A 111 12.49 0.83 35.66
CA LEU A 111 11.92 0.34 34.41
C LEU A 111 10.56 -0.30 34.71
N ASP A 112 9.56 0.08 33.92
CA ASP A 112 8.30 -0.63 33.79
C ASP A 112 8.43 -1.65 32.64
N LEU A 113 8.25 -2.93 32.96
CA LEU A 113 8.47 -4.08 32.09
C LEU A 113 7.32 -4.28 31.09
N GLU A 114 6.14 -3.73 31.35
CA GLU A 114 5.00 -3.82 30.41
C GLU A 114 5.04 -2.69 29.39
N SER A 115 5.29 -1.46 29.84
CA SER A 115 5.27 -0.27 28.98
C SER A 115 6.64 0.06 28.35
N ALA A 116 7.72 -0.54 28.85
CA ALA A 116 9.11 -0.16 28.58
C ALA A 116 9.42 1.32 28.92
N ASP A 117 8.57 1.97 29.72
CA ASP A 117 8.80 3.32 30.21
C ASP A 117 9.74 3.31 31.41
N GLY A 118 10.58 4.33 31.54
CA GLY A 118 11.67 4.33 32.49
C GLY A 118 12.04 5.70 33.05
N ALA A 119 12.47 5.73 34.30
CA ALA A 119 12.95 6.92 34.97
C ALA A 119 14.42 6.76 35.36
N TRP A 120 15.24 7.74 34.99
CA TRP A 120 16.68 7.77 35.27
C TRP A 120 17.01 8.89 36.27
N ILE A 121 17.85 8.59 37.26
CA ILE A 121 18.50 9.60 38.11
C ILE A 121 20.01 9.38 38.00
N LEU A 122 20.72 10.44 37.62
CA LEU A 122 22.17 10.44 37.48
C LEU A 122 22.76 11.51 38.39
N ILE A 123 23.73 11.13 39.23
CA ILE A 123 24.34 12.03 40.22
C ILE A 123 25.83 12.10 39.98
N LYS A 124 26.29 13.35 39.79
CA LYS A 124 27.60 13.67 39.24
C LYS A 124 27.93 12.79 38.01
N PRO A 125 27.03 12.71 36.99
CA PRO A 125 27.37 12.01 35.77
C PRO A 125 28.66 12.60 35.23
N HIS A 126 29.71 11.79 35.17
CA HIS A 126 30.92 12.21 34.50
C HIS A 126 30.56 12.50 33.06
N ARG A 127 30.72 13.77 32.69
CA ARG A 127 30.52 14.35 31.35
C ARG A 127 29.08 14.16 30.84
N GLN A 128 28.29 15.23 30.93
CA GLN A 128 26.91 15.33 30.41
C GLN A 128 26.75 14.81 28.96
N ILE A 129 27.85 14.83 28.19
CA ILE A 129 27.93 14.29 26.84
C ILE A 129 27.66 12.79 26.73
N THR A 130 27.99 11.98 27.73
CA THR A 130 27.80 10.52 27.68
C THR A 130 26.33 10.15 27.56
N ILE A 131 25.44 10.95 28.16
CA ILE A 131 23.98 10.75 28.05
C ILE A 131 23.52 11.09 26.62
N HIS A 132 24.08 12.14 26.02
CA HIS A 132 23.77 12.51 24.63
C HIS A 132 24.25 11.45 23.64
N LEU A 133 25.45 10.89 23.84
CA LEU A 133 25.98 9.80 23.02
C LEU A 133 25.16 8.51 23.19
N LEU A 134 24.75 8.18 24.43
CA LEU A 134 23.87 7.04 24.68
C LEU A 134 22.49 7.23 24.02
N GLY A 135 21.96 8.45 24.02
CA GLY A 135 20.72 8.77 23.30
C GLY A 135 20.87 8.55 21.79
N LEU A 136 21.99 8.98 21.20
CA LEU A 136 22.29 8.74 19.78
C LEU A 136 22.42 7.24 19.47
N SER A 137 23.18 6.48 20.27
CA SER A 137 23.36 5.04 20.04
C SER A 137 22.05 4.26 20.13
N PHE A 138 21.09 4.68 20.97
CA PHE A 138 19.76 4.08 21.00
C PHE A 138 18.99 4.25 19.68
N THR A 139 19.19 5.38 18.99
CA THR A 139 18.55 5.59 17.68
C THR A 139 19.12 4.69 16.57
N LEU A 140 20.29 4.04 16.79
CA LEU A 140 20.91 3.12 15.84
C LEU A 140 20.40 1.67 15.93
N GLN A 141 19.98 1.20 17.11
CA GLN A 141 19.88 -0.25 17.43
C GLN A 141 18.99 -1.09 16.48
N ASN A 142 17.97 -0.51 15.85
CA ASN A 142 16.95 -1.28 15.11
C ASN A 142 16.99 -1.12 13.59
N TRP A 143 17.89 -0.27 13.05
CA TRP A 143 17.93 0.01 11.60
C TRP A 143 18.25 -1.22 10.77
N ARG A 144 19.14 -2.08 11.24
CA ARG A 144 19.52 -3.30 10.51
C ARG A 144 18.35 -4.26 10.31
N ALA A 145 17.58 -4.52 11.36
CA ALA A 145 16.41 -5.40 11.31
C ALA A 145 15.33 -4.79 10.43
N PHE A 146 14.98 -3.51 10.67
CA PHE A 146 14.02 -2.77 9.87
C PHE A 146 14.35 -2.80 8.37
N LEU A 147 15.59 -2.52 7.99
CA LEU A 147 16.00 -2.50 6.58
C LEU A 147 15.97 -3.90 5.95
N THR A 148 16.33 -4.93 6.70
CA THR A 148 16.26 -6.34 6.23
C THR A 148 14.82 -6.76 5.94
N ASP A 149 13.89 -6.42 6.84
CA ASP A 149 12.49 -6.75 6.66
C ASP A 149 11.88 -6.05 5.45
N ASN A 150 12.11 -4.74 5.31
CA ASN A 150 11.63 -3.96 4.16
C ASN A 150 12.25 -4.45 2.84
N MET A 151 13.53 -4.84 2.86
CA MET A 151 14.19 -5.44 1.70
C MET A 151 13.54 -6.78 1.31
N SER A 152 13.20 -7.63 2.28
CA SER A 152 12.53 -8.90 2.02
C SER A 152 11.12 -8.74 1.45
N ILE A 153 10.39 -7.72 1.91
CA ILE A 153 9.06 -7.37 1.40
C ILE A 153 9.16 -6.92 -0.06
N LEU A 154 10.13 -6.06 -0.37
CA LEU A 154 10.36 -5.59 -1.74
C LEU A 154 10.76 -6.75 -2.65
N ALA A 155 11.71 -7.59 -2.22
CA ALA A 155 12.20 -8.73 -3.00
C ALA A 155 11.06 -9.67 -3.42
N LYS A 156 10.13 -9.98 -2.53
CA LYS A 156 8.95 -10.81 -2.87
C LYS A 156 8.10 -10.22 -4.00
N ILE A 157 7.99 -8.89 -4.07
CA ILE A 157 7.21 -8.22 -5.11
C ILE A 157 8.04 -8.06 -6.39
N GLU A 158 9.34 -7.81 -6.26
CA GLU A 158 10.30 -7.81 -7.37
C GLU A 158 10.32 -9.15 -8.09
N ASP A 159 10.50 -10.26 -7.36
CA ASP A 159 10.48 -11.61 -7.92
C ASP A 159 9.18 -11.85 -8.68
N LYS A 160 8.05 -11.51 -8.06
CA LYS A 160 6.73 -11.60 -8.69
C LYS A 160 6.67 -10.81 -9.99
N THR A 161 7.24 -9.60 -10.03
CA THR A 161 7.19 -8.71 -11.20
C THR A 161 8.14 -9.18 -12.30
N VAL A 162 9.36 -9.57 -11.95
CA VAL A 162 10.43 -9.99 -12.88
C VAL A 162 10.09 -11.32 -13.53
N TYR A 163 9.55 -12.28 -12.77
CA TYR A 163 9.23 -13.62 -13.29
C TYR A 163 7.85 -13.71 -13.92
N SER A 164 7.08 -12.62 -13.95
CA SER A 164 5.80 -12.59 -14.64
C SER A 164 5.97 -12.34 -16.14
N HIS A 165 5.23 -13.09 -16.96
CA HIS A 165 5.32 -12.95 -18.42
C HIS A 165 4.61 -11.67 -18.88
N ALA A 166 5.25 -10.86 -19.72
CA ALA A 166 4.65 -9.62 -20.18
C ALA A 166 3.42 -9.88 -21.08
N GLU A 167 3.53 -10.84 -21.99
CA GLU A 167 2.59 -11.02 -23.11
C GLU A 167 1.28 -11.73 -22.71
N GLU A 168 1.37 -12.83 -21.96
CA GLU A 168 0.23 -13.68 -21.62
C GLU A 168 0.33 -14.26 -20.20
N ALA A 169 -0.78 -14.27 -19.47
CA ALA A 169 -0.90 -14.96 -18.20
C ALA A 169 -1.03 -16.46 -18.44
N HIS A 170 0.03 -17.21 -18.15
CA HIS A 170 0.05 -18.67 -18.30
C HIS A 170 -0.52 -19.36 -17.04
N ALA A 171 -1.05 -20.58 -17.19
CA ALA A 171 -1.46 -21.43 -16.09
C ALA A 171 -0.24 -21.84 -15.25
N GLY A 172 0.11 -21.05 -14.25
CA GLY A 172 1.33 -21.19 -13.43
C GLY A 172 2.12 -19.89 -13.27
N ASP A 173 1.76 -18.83 -14.00
CA ASP A 173 2.39 -17.52 -13.86
C ASP A 173 1.96 -16.82 -12.56
N TYR A 174 2.82 -15.94 -12.05
CA TYR A 174 2.47 -15.14 -10.89
C TYR A 174 1.30 -14.21 -11.20
N LYS A 175 0.27 -14.25 -10.33
CA LYS A 175 -0.90 -13.37 -10.49
C LYS A 175 -0.57 -11.93 -10.10
N LEU A 176 -0.03 -11.14 -11.02
CA LEU A 176 0.16 -9.69 -10.86
C LEU A 176 -1.17 -8.95 -10.79
N THR A 177 -1.29 -8.05 -9.82
CA THR A 177 -2.50 -7.25 -9.60
C THR A 177 -2.14 -5.83 -9.18
N PHE A 178 -3.11 -4.92 -9.27
CA PHE A 178 -2.96 -3.58 -8.72
C PHE A 178 -2.73 -3.57 -7.20
N SER A 179 -3.12 -4.63 -6.48
CA SER A 179 -2.83 -4.78 -5.05
C SER A 179 -1.32 -4.82 -4.77
N ASP A 180 -0.53 -5.39 -5.68
CA ASP A 180 0.92 -5.41 -5.54
C ASP A 180 1.51 -3.99 -5.66
N ARG A 181 0.93 -3.15 -6.54
CA ARG A 181 1.28 -1.72 -6.62
C ARG A 181 0.96 -0.97 -5.33
N GLN A 182 -0.19 -1.27 -4.70
CA GLN A 182 -0.57 -0.68 -3.42
C GLN A 182 0.41 -1.07 -2.30
N LYS A 183 0.85 -2.34 -2.27
CA LYS A 183 1.86 -2.82 -1.31
C LYS A 183 3.20 -2.10 -1.49
N ILE A 184 3.67 -1.93 -2.73
CA ILE A 184 4.87 -1.13 -3.02
C ILE A 184 4.67 0.31 -2.51
N GLN A 185 3.50 0.91 -2.74
CA GLN A 185 3.24 2.28 -2.30
C GLN A 185 3.22 2.42 -0.77
N ALA A 186 2.68 1.43 -0.05
CA ALA A 186 2.72 1.39 1.41
C ALA A 186 4.17 1.29 1.93
N LEU A 187 4.97 0.38 1.36
CA LEU A 187 6.40 0.27 1.66
C LEU A 187 7.14 1.59 1.46
N ARG A 188 6.91 2.26 0.32
CA ARG A 188 7.53 3.54 -0.02
C ARG A 188 7.22 4.63 1.00
N ARG A 189 5.98 4.71 1.48
CA ARG A 189 5.60 5.68 2.52
C ARG A 189 6.42 5.46 3.80
N THR A 190 6.60 4.21 4.21
CA THR A 190 7.44 3.86 5.37
C THR A 190 8.90 4.23 5.14
N LEU A 191 9.45 3.97 3.95
CA LEU A 191 10.84 4.31 3.62
C LEU A 191 11.07 5.83 3.54
N ILE A 192 10.10 6.61 3.07
CA ILE A 192 10.20 8.09 3.08
C ILE A 192 10.22 8.63 4.51
N GLN A 193 9.37 8.08 5.40
CA GLN A 193 9.40 8.44 6.82
C GLN A 193 10.74 8.06 7.46
N ALA A 194 11.27 6.89 7.14
CA ALA A 194 12.58 6.44 7.61
C ALA A 194 13.70 7.40 7.18
N SER A 195 13.72 7.83 5.91
CA SER A 195 14.68 8.81 5.41
C SER A 195 14.61 10.13 6.20
N ALA A 196 13.40 10.65 6.46
CA ALA A 196 13.21 11.85 7.26
C ALA A 196 13.71 11.70 8.72
N LEU A 197 13.52 10.52 9.33
CA LEU A 197 14.04 10.22 10.68
C LEU A 197 15.56 10.16 10.72
N ILE A 198 16.21 9.55 9.71
CA ILE A 198 17.67 9.51 9.60
C ILE A 198 18.21 10.94 9.46
N GLN A 199 17.62 11.75 8.58
CA GLN A 199 17.99 13.15 8.41
C GLN A 199 17.87 13.96 9.70
N SER A 200 16.78 13.79 10.44
CA SER A 200 16.62 14.43 11.75
C SER A 200 17.67 13.97 12.77
N SER A 201 18.09 12.71 12.71
CA SER A 201 19.08 12.13 13.63
C SER A 201 20.50 12.61 13.31
N LEU A 202 20.81 12.79 12.02
CA LEU A 202 22.05 13.42 11.54
C LEU A 202 22.11 14.91 11.93
N ASP A 203 21.01 15.67 11.78
CA ASP A 203 20.97 17.07 12.25
C ASP A 203 21.19 17.15 13.78
N LEU A 204 20.60 16.22 14.53
CA LEU A 204 20.80 16.14 15.98
C LEU A 204 22.27 15.86 16.34
N SER A 205 22.95 14.95 15.64
CA SER A 205 24.37 14.66 15.93
C SER A 205 25.26 15.87 15.62
N VAL A 206 24.98 16.62 14.55
CA VAL A 206 25.69 17.87 14.24
C VAL A 206 25.48 18.92 15.34
N ARG A 207 24.26 19.06 15.85
CA ARG A 207 23.97 19.97 16.97
C ARG A 207 24.72 19.54 18.23
N ILE A 208 24.74 18.25 18.56
CA ILE A 208 25.48 17.70 19.70
C ILE A 208 26.99 17.93 19.53
N ALA A 209 27.53 17.72 18.33
CA ALA A 209 28.93 17.99 18.01
C ALA A 209 29.28 19.48 18.20
N SER A 210 28.42 20.40 17.73
CA SER A 210 28.62 21.84 17.95
C SER A 210 28.58 22.23 19.42
N PHE A 211 27.62 21.67 20.18
CA PHE A 211 27.52 21.86 21.62
C PHE A 211 28.78 21.36 22.33
N TRP A 212 29.25 20.17 21.96
CA TRP A 212 30.49 19.59 22.46
C TRP A 212 31.70 20.47 22.18
N LYS A 213 31.81 21.03 20.98
CA LYS A 213 32.89 21.95 20.63
C LYS A 213 32.91 23.20 21.52
N THR A 214 31.75 23.69 21.94
CA THR A 214 31.64 24.88 22.81
C THR A 214 32.00 24.58 24.27
N ILE A 215 31.49 23.48 24.84
CA ILE A 215 31.70 23.16 26.27
C ILE A 215 32.97 22.33 26.53
N GLY A 216 33.44 21.63 25.50
CA GLY A 216 34.51 20.67 25.58
C GLY A 216 35.89 21.30 25.56
N ALA A 217 36.03 22.62 25.33
CA ALA A 217 37.33 23.29 25.15
C ALA A 217 38.30 23.06 26.33
N GLU A 218 37.79 22.99 27.56
CA GLU A 218 38.56 22.78 28.79
C GLU A 218 38.73 21.30 29.18
N GLN A 219 38.19 20.37 28.39
CA GLN A 219 38.26 18.94 28.71
C GLN A 219 39.59 18.29 28.26
N PRO A 220 40.01 17.17 28.88
CA PRO A 220 41.16 16.36 28.46
C PRO A 220 41.12 15.95 26.99
N SER A 221 42.28 15.91 26.33
CA SER A 221 42.41 15.58 24.89
C SER A 221 41.86 14.20 24.55
N GLU A 222 42.13 13.20 25.39
CA GLU A 222 41.69 11.80 25.21
C GLU A 222 40.16 11.69 25.13
N LEU A 223 39.46 12.49 25.95
CA LEU A 223 38.00 12.53 25.90
C LEU A 223 37.49 13.19 24.63
N LYS A 224 38.10 14.33 24.25
CA LYS A 224 37.68 15.06 23.06
C LYS A 224 37.75 14.14 21.85
N GLU A 225 38.84 13.39 21.75
CA GLU A 225 39.05 12.38 20.72
C GLU A 225 37.99 11.28 20.78
N ALA A 226 37.76 10.68 21.96
CA ALA A 226 36.75 9.63 22.11
C ALA A 226 35.33 10.11 21.73
N VAL A 227 34.92 11.31 22.16
CA VAL A 227 33.59 11.86 21.81
C VAL A 227 33.50 12.17 20.32
N CYS A 228 34.54 12.74 19.73
CA CYS A 228 34.57 12.99 18.29
C CYS A 228 34.46 11.68 17.50
N GLN A 229 35.20 10.65 17.90
CA GLN A 229 35.17 9.35 17.26
C GLN A 229 33.78 8.70 17.34
N GLU A 230 33.14 8.70 18.52
CA GLU A 230 31.79 8.16 18.68
C GLU A 230 30.74 8.90 17.83
N LEU A 231 30.88 10.23 17.68
CA LEU A 231 30.01 11.03 16.81
C LEU A 231 30.26 10.75 15.32
N GLU A 232 31.53 10.58 14.92
CA GLU A 232 31.92 10.23 13.55
C GLU A 232 31.43 8.83 13.17
N ASP A 233 31.55 7.86 14.08
CA ASP A 233 31.04 6.50 13.92
C ASP A 233 29.52 6.51 13.79
N PHE A 234 28.81 7.26 14.64
CA PHE A 234 27.36 7.44 14.55
C PHE A 234 26.92 8.03 13.20
N VAL A 235 27.59 9.10 12.75
CA VAL A 235 27.28 9.75 11.47
C VAL A 235 27.52 8.77 10.32
N SER A 236 28.64 8.05 10.34
CA SER A 236 28.98 7.07 9.32
C SER A 236 27.93 5.96 9.23
N GLU A 237 27.47 5.43 10.36
CA GLU A 237 26.45 4.39 10.39
C GLU A 237 25.07 4.90 9.94
N MET A 238 24.67 6.12 10.35
CA MET A 238 23.43 6.73 9.88
C MET A 238 23.45 7.02 8.37
N THR A 239 24.55 7.55 7.83
CA THR A 239 24.70 7.78 6.37
C THR A 239 24.71 6.48 5.59
N TYR A 240 25.29 5.41 6.14
CA TYR A 240 25.19 4.07 5.56
C TYR A 240 23.73 3.59 5.49
N ASN A 241 22.97 3.76 6.58
CA ASN A 241 21.54 3.42 6.62
C ASN A 241 20.73 4.27 5.63
N GLU A 242 21.03 5.56 5.51
CA GLU A 242 20.42 6.46 4.54
C GLU A 242 20.58 5.93 3.10
N THR A 243 21.82 5.61 2.72
CA THR A 243 22.15 5.09 1.39
C THR A 243 21.34 3.82 1.08
N ARG A 244 21.13 2.96 2.09
CA ARG A 244 20.29 1.75 1.94
C ARG A 244 18.81 2.08 1.77
N VAL A 245 18.27 3.04 2.53
CA VAL A 245 16.89 3.50 2.36
C VAL A 245 16.68 4.07 0.96
N ASP A 246 17.61 4.89 0.48
CA ASP A 246 17.55 5.47 -0.87
C ASP A 246 17.62 4.41 -1.97
N GLY A 247 18.49 3.41 -1.80
CA GLY A 247 18.55 2.26 -2.70
C GLY A 247 17.21 1.50 -2.76
N LEU A 248 16.54 1.30 -1.62
CA LEU A 248 15.22 0.66 -1.56
C LEU A 248 14.12 1.56 -2.18
N LEU A 249 14.17 2.87 -1.97
CA LEU A 249 13.26 3.82 -2.59
C LEU A 249 13.40 3.84 -4.11
N LYS A 250 14.64 3.79 -4.63
CA LYS A 250 14.90 3.73 -6.07
C LYS A 250 14.36 2.43 -6.66
N ARG A 251 14.77 1.27 -6.12
CA ARG A 251 14.33 -0.05 -6.57
C ARG A 251 12.81 -0.18 -6.55
N SER A 252 12.16 0.21 -5.45
CA SER A 252 10.70 0.17 -5.35
C SER A 252 10.00 1.04 -6.40
N SER A 253 10.61 2.13 -6.85
CA SER A 253 10.09 2.96 -7.94
C SER A 253 10.20 2.26 -9.29
N GLU A 254 11.35 1.63 -9.55
CA GLU A 254 11.62 0.89 -10.78
C GLU A 254 10.70 -0.34 -10.89
N THR A 255 10.59 -1.15 -9.83
CA THR A 255 9.67 -2.30 -9.77
C THR A 255 8.22 -1.87 -10.00
N ALA A 256 7.81 -0.78 -9.38
CA ALA A 256 6.48 -0.22 -9.56
C ALA A 256 6.20 0.19 -11.01
N SER A 257 7.17 0.82 -11.67
CA SER A 257 7.04 1.21 -13.08
C SER A 257 6.90 -0.02 -13.96
N MET A 258 7.78 -1.02 -13.78
CA MET A 258 7.76 -2.26 -14.54
C MET A 258 6.43 -3.00 -14.36
N LEU A 259 5.93 -3.07 -13.12
CA LEU A 259 4.64 -3.68 -12.81
C LEU A 259 3.49 -3.00 -13.55
N VAL A 260 3.46 -1.65 -13.58
CA VAL A 260 2.43 -0.90 -14.31
C VAL A 260 2.54 -1.17 -15.80
N SER A 261 3.74 -1.13 -16.38
CA SER A 261 3.94 -1.40 -17.81
C SER A 261 3.52 -2.81 -18.22
N ILE A 262 3.76 -3.82 -17.37
CA ILE A 262 3.26 -5.19 -17.61
C ILE A 262 1.73 -5.23 -17.59
N LEU A 263 1.11 -4.58 -16.60
CA LEU A 263 -0.36 -4.54 -16.51
C LEU A 263 -1.01 -3.80 -17.69
N GLU A 264 -0.43 -2.68 -18.10
CA GLU A 264 -0.88 -1.92 -19.28
C GLU A 264 -0.74 -2.75 -20.55
N HIS A 265 0.41 -3.42 -20.75
CA HIS A 265 0.62 -4.28 -21.91
C HIS A 265 -0.38 -5.45 -21.98
N ARG A 266 -0.67 -6.10 -20.83
CA ARG A 266 -1.67 -7.17 -20.75
C ARG A 266 -3.10 -6.67 -21.03
N LEU A 267 -3.41 -5.45 -20.60
CA LEU A 267 -4.71 -4.82 -20.89
C LEU A 267 -4.83 -4.52 -22.39
N ASP A 268 -3.80 -3.93 -22.98
CA ASP A 268 -3.76 -3.61 -24.41
C ASP A 268 -3.83 -4.88 -25.26
N SER A 269 -3.07 -5.92 -24.93
CA SER A 269 -3.08 -7.20 -25.66
C SER A 269 -4.44 -7.88 -25.57
N SER A 270 -5.08 -7.88 -24.40
CA SER A 270 -6.45 -8.39 -24.23
C SER A 270 -7.46 -7.58 -25.04
N SER A 271 -7.33 -6.25 -25.07
CA SER A 271 -8.23 -5.38 -25.85
C SER A 271 -8.10 -5.62 -27.36
N LEU A 272 -6.86 -5.81 -27.85
CA LEU A 272 -6.58 -6.11 -29.24
C LEU A 272 -7.12 -7.49 -29.63
N ARG A 273 -6.96 -8.50 -28.77
CA ARG A 273 -7.53 -9.84 -28.98
C ARG A 273 -9.06 -9.79 -29.07
N SER A 274 -9.70 -9.05 -28.18
CA SER A 274 -11.16 -8.86 -28.25
C SER A 274 -11.59 -8.14 -29.53
N ALA A 275 -10.84 -7.11 -29.98
CA ALA A 275 -11.12 -6.43 -31.24
C ALA A 275 -10.96 -7.37 -32.46
N GLN A 276 -9.92 -8.20 -32.49
CA GLN A 276 -9.71 -9.21 -33.53
C GLN A 276 -10.79 -10.29 -33.53
N ALA A 277 -11.20 -10.77 -32.35
CA ALA A 277 -12.30 -11.72 -32.22
C ALA A 277 -13.63 -11.13 -32.70
N ASN A 278 -13.88 -9.85 -32.43
CA ASN A 278 -15.04 -9.12 -32.94
C ASN A 278 -15.00 -8.96 -34.46
N GLU A 279 -13.84 -8.63 -35.04
CA GLU A 279 -13.68 -8.54 -36.49
C GLU A 279 -13.91 -9.91 -37.16
N ALA A 280 -13.35 -10.99 -36.60
CA ALA A 280 -13.56 -12.34 -37.09
C ALA A 280 -15.04 -12.75 -37.04
N SER A 281 -15.73 -12.41 -35.95
CA SER A 281 -17.16 -12.63 -35.79
C SER A 281 -17.99 -11.84 -36.81
N LEU A 282 -17.64 -10.57 -37.06
CA LEU A 282 -18.28 -9.75 -38.10
C LEU A 282 -18.08 -10.34 -39.51
N LYS A 283 -16.89 -10.82 -39.84
CA LYS A 283 -16.62 -11.50 -41.13
C LYS A 283 -17.45 -12.76 -41.29
N ALA A 284 -17.55 -13.58 -40.23
CA ALA A 284 -18.39 -14.77 -40.23
C ALA A 284 -19.88 -14.43 -40.44
N ASN A 285 -20.37 -13.39 -39.77
CA ASN A 285 -21.76 -12.92 -39.94
C ASN A 285 -22.03 -12.38 -41.34
N ASN A 286 -21.12 -11.59 -41.92
CA ASN A 286 -21.27 -11.10 -43.29
C ASN A 286 -21.33 -12.26 -44.28
N LYS A 287 -20.47 -13.29 -44.12
CA LYS A 287 -20.53 -14.49 -44.95
C LYS A 287 -21.86 -15.24 -44.79
N ALA A 288 -22.41 -15.32 -43.59
CA ALA A 288 -23.73 -15.91 -43.36
C ALA A 288 -24.86 -15.08 -43.98
N LEU A 289 -24.74 -13.74 -43.97
CA LEU A 289 -25.69 -12.84 -44.62
C LEU A 289 -25.65 -12.98 -46.14
N ASP A 290 -24.45 -13.07 -46.74
CA ASP A 290 -24.29 -13.30 -48.18
C ASP A 290 -24.90 -14.65 -48.58
N ALA A 291 -24.62 -15.72 -47.82
CA ALA A 291 -25.25 -17.02 -48.04
C ALA A 291 -26.78 -16.96 -47.93
N SER A 292 -27.32 -16.17 -46.99
CA SER A 292 -28.77 -15.94 -46.88
C SER A 292 -29.32 -15.12 -48.05
N LYS A 293 -28.54 -14.18 -48.60
CA LYS A 293 -28.93 -13.37 -49.76
C LYS A 293 -28.97 -14.22 -51.03
N ASP A 294 -28.02 -15.14 -51.19
CA ASP A 294 -27.97 -16.10 -52.29
C ASP A 294 -29.11 -17.12 -52.20
N ALA A 295 -29.42 -17.59 -51.00
CA ALA A 295 -30.65 -18.35 -50.78
C ALA A 295 -31.87 -17.51 -51.22
N LEU A 296 -31.99 -16.25 -50.80
CA LEU A 296 -33.15 -15.45 -51.17
C LEU A 296 -33.24 -15.13 -52.68
N SER A 297 -32.12 -14.99 -53.39
CA SER A 297 -32.10 -14.78 -54.84
C SER A 297 -32.51 -16.04 -55.61
N THR A 298 -31.96 -17.21 -55.26
CA THR A 298 -32.38 -18.50 -55.84
C THR A 298 -33.87 -18.75 -55.61
N LEU A 299 -34.36 -18.41 -54.42
CA LEU A 299 -35.77 -18.47 -54.07
C LEU A 299 -36.65 -17.52 -54.89
N LYS A 300 -36.18 -16.31 -55.16
CA LYS A 300 -36.85 -15.34 -56.04
C LYS A 300 -36.96 -15.86 -57.47
N ASP A 301 -35.89 -16.47 -57.98
CA ASP A 301 -35.86 -17.00 -59.35
C ASP A 301 -36.80 -18.19 -59.51
N ILE A 302 -36.84 -19.12 -58.53
CA ILE A 302 -37.82 -20.22 -58.49
C ILE A 302 -39.26 -19.68 -58.45
N ALA A 303 -39.53 -18.63 -57.66
CA ALA A 303 -40.85 -18.01 -57.60
C ALA A 303 -41.24 -17.31 -58.92
N LEU A 304 -40.28 -16.68 -59.61
CA LEU A 304 -40.50 -16.09 -60.94
C LEU A 304 -40.74 -17.16 -62.01
N GLN A 305 -39.98 -18.25 -61.98
CA GLN A 305 -40.14 -19.37 -62.91
C GLN A 305 -41.46 -20.10 -62.68
N GLY A 306 -41.86 -20.35 -61.42
CA GLY A 306 -43.17 -20.92 -61.08
C GLY A 306 -44.35 -20.00 -61.43
N LYS A 307 -44.11 -18.70 -61.60
CA LYS A 307 -45.08 -17.73 -62.13
C LYS A 307 -45.11 -17.69 -63.66
N LEU A 308 -44.01 -18.06 -64.31
CA LEU A 308 -43.94 -18.26 -65.76
C LEU A 308 -44.63 -19.58 -66.16
N GLU A 309 -44.54 -20.61 -65.32
CA GLU A 309 -45.25 -21.90 -65.45
C GLU A 309 -46.71 -21.85 -64.98
N GLN A 310 -47.27 -20.65 -64.80
CA GLN A 310 -48.68 -20.41 -64.44
C GLN A 310 -49.63 -20.73 -65.63
N ASN A 311 -49.51 -21.91 -66.21
CA ASN A 311 -50.53 -22.55 -67.02
C ASN A 311 -50.82 -24.00 -66.59
N ILE A 312 -50.09 -24.61 -65.63
CA ILE A 312 -50.40 -25.98 -65.18
C ILE A 312 -50.19 -26.12 -63.65
N GLY A 313 -51.28 -26.37 -62.91
CA GLY A 313 -51.23 -27.08 -61.62
C GLY A 313 -51.20 -26.27 -60.31
N HIS A 314 -52.13 -26.58 -59.41
CA HIS A 314 -52.42 -25.94 -58.12
C HIS A 314 -51.38 -26.19 -57.00
N GLU A 315 -50.18 -26.69 -57.32
CA GLU A 315 -49.14 -27.08 -56.32
C GLU A 315 -48.15 -25.95 -55.95
N SER A 316 -48.00 -24.92 -56.80
CA SER A 316 -47.03 -23.84 -56.59
C SER A 316 -47.33 -22.91 -55.40
N ASN A 317 -48.58 -22.87 -54.92
CA ASN A 317 -49.01 -21.96 -53.85
C ASN A 317 -48.51 -22.39 -52.46
N VAL A 318 -48.25 -23.69 -52.24
CA VAL A 318 -47.74 -24.21 -50.97
C VAL A 318 -46.25 -23.91 -50.83
N ASN A 319 -45.47 -24.10 -51.91
CA ASN A 319 -44.04 -23.84 -51.93
C ASN A 319 -43.74 -22.36 -51.68
N ILE A 320 -44.46 -21.42 -52.31
CA ILE A 320 -44.25 -19.97 -52.12
C ILE A 320 -44.60 -19.51 -50.69
N ARG A 321 -45.61 -20.13 -50.05
CA ARG A 321 -45.99 -19.81 -48.66
C ARG A 321 -45.00 -20.34 -47.64
N ALA A 322 -44.55 -21.58 -47.78
CA ALA A 322 -43.51 -22.16 -46.92
C ALA A 322 -42.23 -21.33 -46.99
N LEU A 323 -41.89 -20.87 -48.19
CA LEU A 323 -40.72 -20.04 -48.46
C LEU A 323 -40.77 -18.65 -47.83
N THR A 324 -41.94 -18.01 -47.91
CA THR A 324 -42.17 -16.71 -47.27
C THR A 324 -42.03 -16.84 -45.76
N VAL A 325 -42.55 -17.92 -45.16
CA VAL A 325 -42.43 -18.19 -43.71
C VAL A 325 -40.96 -18.33 -43.30
N VAL A 326 -40.16 -19.11 -44.05
CA VAL A 326 -38.73 -19.28 -43.78
C VAL A 326 -38.00 -17.93 -43.87
N ALA A 327 -38.21 -17.15 -44.93
CA ALA A 327 -37.57 -15.84 -45.10
C ALA A 327 -37.97 -14.82 -44.00
N THR A 328 -39.24 -14.82 -43.59
CA THR A 328 -39.74 -13.91 -42.53
C THR A 328 -39.22 -14.24 -41.13
N LEU A 329 -38.81 -15.49 -40.91
CA LEU A 329 -38.19 -15.94 -39.67
C LEU A 329 -36.67 -15.69 -39.67
N TYR A 330 -36.01 -15.97 -40.80
CA TYR A 330 -34.56 -15.87 -40.91
C TYR A 330 -34.05 -14.43 -41.01
N LEU A 331 -34.74 -13.55 -41.73
CA LEU A 331 -34.28 -12.18 -41.98
C LEU A 331 -34.13 -11.36 -40.67
N PRO A 332 -35.09 -11.40 -39.73
CA PRO A 332 -34.92 -10.81 -38.41
C PRO A 332 -33.77 -11.41 -37.60
N ALA A 333 -33.66 -12.74 -37.61
CA ALA A 333 -32.66 -13.46 -36.86
C ALA A 333 -31.24 -13.13 -37.31
N SER A 334 -31.02 -13.06 -38.63
CA SER A 334 -29.73 -12.72 -39.22
C SER A 334 -29.35 -11.26 -38.93
N LEU A 335 -30.29 -10.33 -39.01
CA LEU A 335 -30.02 -8.91 -38.70
C LEU A 335 -29.69 -8.72 -37.22
N LEU A 336 -30.44 -9.38 -36.33
CA LEU A 336 -30.22 -9.29 -34.90
C LEU A 336 -28.91 -9.94 -34.47
N ALA A 337 -28.60 -11.11 -35.03
CA ALA A 337 -27.33 -11.79 -34.80
C ALA A 337 -26.16 -10.92 -35.26
N GLY A 338 -26.27 -10.23 -36.40
CA GLY A 338 -25.24 -9.32 -36.89
C GLY A 338 -24.97 -8.13 -35.97
N ILE A 339 -26.02 -7.53 -35.38
CA ILE A 339 -25.88 -6.35 -34.49
C ILE A 339 -25.39 -6.75 -33.09
N LEU A 340 -25.88 -7.86 -32.54
CA LEU A 340 -25.59 -8.27 -31.15
C LEU A 340 -24.45 -9.27 -31.02
N SER A 341 -23.84 -9.71 -32.12
CA SER A 341 -22.75 -10.69 -32.15
C SER A 341 -21.61 -10.40 -31.16
N SER A 342 -21.27 -9.12 -30.94
CA SER A 342 -20.18 -8.68 -30.06
C SER A 342 -20.47 -8.86 -28.56
N HIS A 343 -21.75 -8.95 -28.18
CA HIS A 343 -22.20 -9.03 -26.78
C HIS A 343 -22.68 -10.43 -26.36
N LEU A 344 -22.63 -11.41 -27.26
CA LEU A 344 -23.21 -12.74 -27.03
C LEU A 344 -22.16 -13.78 -26.58
N VAL A 345 -20.88 -13.52 -26.83
CA VAL A 345 -19.80 -14.47 -26.57
C VAL A 345 -18.71 -13.78 -25.74
N ASP A 346 -18.55 -14.21 -24.50
CA ASP A 346 -17.41 -13.84 -23.67
C ASP A 346 -16.33 -14.92 -23.81
N SER A 347 -15.10 -14.50 -24.11
CA SER A 347 -13.96 -15.42 -24.13
C SER A 347 -13.53 -15.69 -22.70
N ALA A 348 -13.80 -16.89 -22.18
CA ALA A 348 -13.19 -17.31 -20.93
C ALA A 348 -11.69 -17.57 -21.12
N THR A 349 -10.94 -17.46 -20.03
CA THR A 349 -9.47 -17.58 -19.97
C THR A 349 -8.90 -18.90 -20.49
N ASP A 350 -9.73 -19.93 -20.67
CA ASP A 350 -9.30 -21.28 -21.07
C ASP A 350 -9.58 -21.60 -22.56
N GLY A 351 -9.80 -20.59 -23.41
CA GLY A 351 -10.06 -20.78 -24.84
C GLY A 351 -11.44 -21.39 -25.16
N HIS A 352 -12.30 -21.56 -24.16
CA HIS A 352 -13.68 -21.98 -24.31
C HIS A 352 -14.59 -20.75 -24.39
N PHE A 353 -15.37 -20.65 -25.46
CA PHE A 353 -16.40 -19.62 -25.63
C PHE A 353 -17.52 -19.86 -24.63
N VAL A 354 -17.73 -18.91 -23.71
CA VAL A 354 -18.83 -18.95 -22.74
C VAL A 354 -19.93 -18.00 -23.22
N VAL A 355 -21.17 -18.49 -23.23
CA VAL A 355 -22.34 -17.71 -23.60
C VAL A 355 -22.53 -16.59 -22.58
N SER A 356 -22.57 -15.34 -23.04
CA SER A 356 -22.70 -14.19 -22.15
C SER A 356 -24.01 -14.24 -21.35
N VAL A 357 -23.97 -13.81 -20.08
CA VAL A 357 -25.14 -13.80 -19.17
C VAL A 357 -26.29 -12.95 -19.74
N GLU A 358 -25.98 -12.01 -20.64
CA GLU A 358 -26.96 -11.15 -21.28
C GLU A 358 -27.67 -11.77 -22.51
N PHE A 359 -27.40 -13.04 -22.83
CA PHE A 359 -27.96 -13.76 -23.98
C PHE A 359 -29.51 -13.76 -24.02
N TRP A 360 -30.17 -13.70 -22.85
CA TRP A 360 -31.63 -13.63 -22.79
C TRP A 360 -32.20 -12.38 -23.49
N LYS A 361 -31.47 -11.26 -23.49
CA LYS A 361 -31.88 -10.02 -24.18
C LYS A 361 -31.99 -10.23 -25.69
N PHE A 362 -31.10 -11.05 -26.26
CA PHE A 362 -31.15 -11.42 -27.68
C PHE A 362 -32.42 -12.20 -28.03
N ILE A 363 -32.81 -13.18 -27.20
CA ILE A 363 -34.04 -13.97 -27.42
C ILE A 363 -35.27 -13.04 -27.41
N VAL A 364 -35.35 -12.12 -26.44
CA VAL A 364 -36.49 -11.21 -26.31
C VAL A 364 -36.64 -10.29 -27.52
N ILE A 365 -35.54 -9.67 -27.96
CA ILE A 365 -35.57 -8.75 -29.11
C ILE A 365 -35.86 -9.51 -30.42
N LEU A 366 -35.34 -10.74 -30.55
CA LEU A 366 -35.60 -11.59 -31.71
C LEU A 366 -37.08 -11.92 -31.86
N VAL A 367 -37.71 -12.40 -30.77
CA VAL A 367 -39.14 -12.73 -30.75
C VAL A 367 -39.98 -11.50 -31.11
N ALA A 368 -39.65 -10.33 -30.55
CA ALA A 368 -40.36 -9.09 -30.87
C ALA A 368 -40.24 -8.73 -32.35
N MET A 369 -39.04 -8.81 -32.94
CA MET A 369 -38.85 -8.54 -34.37
C MET A 369 -39.58 -9.53 -35.28
N VAL A 370 -39.62 -10.83 -34.92
CA VAL A 370 -40.38 -11.84 -35.67
C VAL A 370 -41.88 -11.52 -35.63
N VAL A 371 -42.44 -11.12 -34.47
CA VAL A 371 -43.85 -10.73 -34.37
C VAL A 371 -44.17 -9.54 -35.27
N VAL A 372 -43.27 -8.55 -35.33
CA VAL A 372 -43.41 -7.37 -36.20
C VAL A 372 -43.37 -7.77 -37.68
N THR A 373 -42.42 -8.61 -38.09
CA THR A 373 -42.32 -9.04 -39.50
C THR A 373 -43.52 -9.85 -39.94
N PHE A 374 -44.01 -10.78 -39.13
CA PHE A 374 -45.25 -11.52 -39.42
C PHE A 374 -46.47 -10.61 -39.53
N SER A 375 -46.60 -9.61 -38.65
CA SER A 375 -47.70 -8.65 -38.67
C SER A 375 -47.71 -7.81 -39.95
N LEU A 376 -46.53 -7.34 -40.40
CA LEU A 376 -46.37 -6.59 -41.63
C LEU A 376 -46.76 -7.43 -42.86
N VAL A 377 -46.27 -8.67 -42.93
CA VAL A 377 -46.54 -9.59 -44.05
C VAL A 377 -48.03 -9.90 -44.13
N PHE A 378 -48.67 -10.19 -43.00
CA PHE A 378 -50.12 -10.44 -42.96
C PHE A 378 -50.92 -9.21 -43.41
N GLY A 379 -50.50 -8.00 -43.00
CA GLY A 379 -51.08 -6.74 -43.45
C GLY A 379 -51.01 -6.57 -44.96
N ILE A 380 -49.83 -6.77 -45.56
CA ILE A 380 -49.59 -6.66 -47.01
C ILE A 380 -50.41 -7.69 -47.78
N GLN A 381 -50.49 -8.94 -47.31
CA GLN A 381 -51.31 -9.97 -47.94
C GLN A 381 -52.80 -9.61 -47.93
N LYS A 382 -53.30 -9.05 -46.82
CA LYS A 382 -54.70 -8.62 -46.68
C LYS A 382 -55.04 -7.46 -47.61
N VAL A 383 -54.14 -6.49 -47.76
CA VAL A 383 -54.31 -5.34 -48.67
C VAL A 383 -54.27 -5.81 -50.13
N SER A 384 -53.29 -6.63 -50.51
CA SER A 384 -53.18 -7.18 -51.87
C SER A 384 -54.41 -8.00 -52.28
N LYS A 385 -54.95 -8.82 -51.36
CA LYS A 385 -56.19 -9.58 -51.59
C LYS A 385 -57.42 -8.66 -51.79
N ARG A 386 -57.49 -7.55 -51.06
CA ARG A 386 -58.55 -6.53 -51.23
C ARG A 386 -58.43 -5.80 -52.57
N THR A 387 -57.22 -5.42 -52.96
CA THR A 387 -56.97 -4.73 -54.24
C THR A 387 -57.24 -5.65 -55.44
N TYR A 388 -56.89 -6.94 -55.35
CA TYR A 388 -57.21 -7.93 -56.37
C TYR A 388 -58.73 -8.11 -56.53
N LYS A 389 -59.47 -8.25 -55.42
CA LYS A 389 -60.94 -8.33 -55.45
C LYS A 389 -61.60 -7.09 -56.06
N ARG A 390 -61.08 -5.89 -55.78
CA ARG A 390 -61.57 -4.63 -56.38
C ARG A 390 -61.29 -4.55 -57.88
N LYS A 391 -60.11 -5.00 -58.35
CA LYS A 391 -59.80 -5.08 -59.78
C LYS A 391 -60.65 -6.12 -60.51
N LEU A 392 -60.88 -7.28 -59.88
CA LEU A 392 -61.73 -8.34 -60.43
C LEU A 392 -63.20 -7.89 -60.53
N ALA A 393 -63.71 -7.17 -59.52
CA ALA A 393 -65.04 -6.57 -59.56
C ALA A 393 -65.18 -5.57 -60.72
N LYS A 394 -64.20 -4.68 -60.91
CA LYS A 394 -64.20 -3.74 -62.05
C LYS A 394 -64.10 -4.43 -63.42
N LEU A 395 -63.38 -5.55 -63.52
CA LEU A 395 -63.30 -6.33 -64.76
C LEU A 395 -64.60 -7.07 -65.08
N MET A 396 -65.32 -7.56 -64.07
CA MET A 396 -66.65 -8.15 -64.28
C MET A 396 -67.69 -7.09 -64.67
N GLU A 397 -67.58 -5.87 -64.14
CA GLU A 397 -68.46 -4.74 -64.49
C GLU A 397 -68.23 -4.25 -65.93
N SER A 398 -66.99 -4.32 -66.42
CA SER A 398 -66.62 -3.95 -67.80
C SER A 398 -66.99 -5.00 -68.87
N ASN A 399 -67.31 -6.23 -68.49
CA ASN A 399 -67.72 -7.30 -69.42
C ASN A 399 -69.26 -7.42 -69.57
N HIS A 400 -70.02 -6.51 -68.95
CA HIS A 400 -71.49 -6.46 -69.02
C HIS A 400 -72.06 -5.20 -69.69
N VAL A 401 -71.25 -4.51 -70.50
CA VAL A 401 -71.67 -3.52 -71.49
C VAL A 401 -71.19 -4.00 -72.85
#